data_AF-A0A9E5UXA1-F1
#
_entry.id   AF-A0A9E5UXA1-F1
#
_cell.length_a   1.000
_cell.length_b   1.000
_cell.length_c   1.000
_cell.angle_alpha   90.00
_cell.angle_beta   90.00
_cell.angle_gamma   90.00
#
_symmetry.space_group_name_H-M   'P 1'
#
loop_
_entity.id
_entity.type
_entity.pdbx_description
1 polymer ?
#
loop_
_entity_poly.entity_id
_entity_poly.type
_entity_poly.pdbx_seq_one_letter_code
_entity_poly.pdbx_strand_id
1 'polypeptide(L)' 'MTSEKSSPSPESTQNSAPATNVQPEPGFGWTPYAELINGRFAMIGFVALLILELFTREDFFTWLGLR' A
#
# COMPACT_ATOMS: atom_id res chain seq x y z
N MET A 1 -4.49 -25.50 -34.77
CA MET A 1 -3.19 -24.93 -34.33
C MET A 1 -3.53 -23.94 -33.23
N THR A 2 -3.83 -24.45 -32.02
CA THR A 2 -2.90 -24.49 -30.86
C THR A 2 -2.53 -23.06 -30.44
N SER A 3 -3.31 -22.44 -29.53
CA SER A 3 -3.07 -22.48 -28.08
C SER A 3 -1.64 -22.08 -27.70
N GLU A 4 -1.41 -20.81 -27.40
CA GLU A 4 -0.38 -20.42 -26.45
C GLU A 4 -0.94 -19.38 -25.47
N LYS A 5 -1.45 -19.95 -24.38
CA LYS A 5 -1.50 -19.31 -23.08
C LYS A 5 -0.05 -19.15 -22.61
N SER A 6 0.53 -17.96 -22.74
CA SER A 6 1.84 -17.63 -22.15
C SER A 6 1.64 -16.64 -21.01
N SER A 7 1.27 -17.17 -19.85
CA SER A 7 1.62 -16.56 -18.58
C SER A 7 2.71 -17.42 -17.96
N PRO A 8 3.81 -16.79 -17.53
CA PRO A 8 4.35 -17.13 -16.23
C PRO A 8 4.36 -15.93 -15.28
N SER A 9 4.25 -16.29 -14.02
CA SER A 9 4.14 -15.55 -12.75
C SER A 9 5.21 -14.47 -12.49
N PRO A 10 5.03 -13.65 -11.43
CA PRO A 10 5.67 -12.36 -11.23
C PRO A 10 7.13 -12.51 -10.80
N GLU A 11 8.03 -11.87 -11.53
CA GLU A 11 9.43 -11.79 -11.16
C GLU A 11 9.66 -10.52 -10.33
N SER A 12 9.64 -10.67 -9.00
CA SER A 12 10.17 -9.67 -8.08
C SER A 12 11.70 -9.65 -8.18
N THR A 13 12.25 -8.98 -9.21
CA THR A 13 13.69 -8.69 -9.30
C THR A 13 13.91 -7.21 -8.97
N GLN A 14 14.06 -6.92 -7.68
CA GLN A 14 14.83 -5.76 -7.23
C GLN A 14 16.27 -6.22 -7.05
N ASN A 15 17.15 -5.87 -8.00
CA ASN A 15 18.52 -5.44 -7.75
C ASN A 15 19.24 -5.01 -9.06
N SER A 16 19.78 -3.78 -9.02
CA SER A 16 20.96 -3.29 -9.78
C SER A 16 20.78 -2.73 -11.22
N ALA A 17 20.48 -1.41 -11.27
CA ALA A 17 20.82 -0.39 -12.30
C ALA A 17 20.28 -0.50 -13.75
N PRO A 18 20.03 0.60 -14.49
CA PRO A 18 19.82 2.01 -14.12
C PRO A 18 18.33 2.30 -13.88
N ALA A 19 18.00 3.48 -13.35
CA ALA A 19 16.64 3.91 -13.01
C ALA A 19 15.72 4.06 -14.24
N THR A 20 15.28 2.97 -14.84
CA THR A 20 14.06 2.98 -15.63
C THR A 20 12.92 2.94 -14.65
N ASN A 21 12.22 4.07 -14.56
CA ASN A 21 11.06 4.31 -13.72
C ASN A 21 9.93 3.36 -14.13
N VAL A 22 9.97 2.10 -13.68
CA VAL A 22 8.86 1.16 -13.85
C VAL A 22 7.80 1.56 -12.83
N GLN A 23 7.02 2.57 -13.20
CA GLN A 23 5.81 2.92 -12.46
C GLN A 23 4.92 1.68 -12.43
N PRO A 24 4.44 1.26 -11.25
CA PRO A 24 3.49 0.17 -11.16
C PRO A 24 2.25 0.57 -11.96
N GLU A 25 1.86 -0.27 -12.93
CA GLU A 25 0.72 0.01 -13.79
C GLU A 25 -0.55 0.12 -12.93
N PRO A 26 -1.39 1.15 -13.13
CA PRO A 26 -2.62 1.32 -12.37
C PRO A 26 -3.58 0.16 -12.67
N GLY A 27 -3.75 -0.73 -11.69
CA GLY A 27 -4.62 -1.89 -11.79
C GLY A 27 -5.48 -2.07 -10.54
N PHE A 28 -6.72 -2.51 -10.73
CA PHE A 28 -7.66 -2.78 -9.65
C PHE A 28 -7.49 -4.21 -9.11
N GLY A 29 -7.56 -4.37 -7.79
CA GLY A 29 -7.38 -5.66 -7.10
C GLY A 29 -6.09 -5.74 -6.30
N TRP A 30 -5.56 -6.96 -6.13
CA TRP A 30 -4.32 -7.25 -5.40
C TRP A 30 -3.09 -6.96 -6.27
N THR A 31 -2.89 -5.69 -6.62
CA THR A 31 -1.76 -5.24 -7.44
C THR A 31 -0.73 -4.52 -6.57
N PRO A 32 0.57 -4.52 -6.95
CA PRO A 32 1.60 -3.75 -6.25
C PRO A 32 1.27 -2.24 -6.21
N TYR A 33 0.60 -1.73 -7.24
CA TYR A 33 0.09 -0.35 -7.26
C TYR A 33 -0.90 -0.10 -6.11
N ALA A 34 -1.89 -0.98 -5.94
CA ALA A 34 -2.88 -0.88 -4.89
C ALA A 34 -2.26 -0.99 -3.49
N GLU A 35 -1.29 -1.88 -3.30
CA GLU A 35 -0.55 -2.02 -2.04
C GLU A 35 0.21 -0.75 -1.66
N LEU A 36 0.92 -0.14 -2.61
CA LEU A 36 1.65 1.12 -2.39
C LEU A 36 0.71 2.27 -2.03
N ILE A 37 -0.42 2.37 -2.72
CA ILE A 37 -1.42 3.41 -2.46
C ILE A 37 -2.08 3.19 -1.09
N ASN A 38 -2.47 1.97 -0.76
CA ASN A 38 -3.02 1.64 0.56
C ASN A 38 -2.01 1.92 1.68
N GLY A 39 -0.74 1.59 1.47
CA GLY A 39 0.34 1.90 2.42
C GLY A 39 0.49 3.41 2.67
N ARG A 40 0.41 4.25 1.62
CA ARG A 40 0.45 5.71 1.75
C ARG A 40 -0.75 6.24 2.54
N PHE A 41 -1.96 5.74 2.24
CA PHE A 41 -3.15 6.11 3.00
C PHE A 41 -3.04 5.70 4.47
N ALA A 42 -2.46 4.53 4.76
CA ALA A 42 -2.23 4.09 6.13
C ALA A 42 -1.26 5.00 6.88
N MET A 43 -0.15 5.44 6.25
CA MET A 43 0.77 6.40 6.87
C MET A 43 0.08 7.73 7.18
N ILE A 44 -0.71 8.25 6.23
CA ILE A 44 -1.44 9.51 6.42
C ILE A 44 -2.48 9.35 7.53
N GLY A 45 -3.24 8.26 7.54
CA GLY A 45 -4.23 7.96 8.57
C GLY A 45 -3.60 7.85 9.95
N PHE A 46 -2.45 7.17 10.07
CA PHE A 46 -1.73 7.06 11.33
C PHE A 46 -1.25 8.42 11.85
N VAL A 47 -0.65 9.26 11.00
CA VAL A 47 -0.23 10.61 11.40
C VAL A 47 -1.43 11.48 11.78
N ALA A 48 -2.53 11.39 11.04
CA ALA A 48 -3.76 12.11 11.36
C ALA A 48 -4.32 11.69 12.73
N LEU A 49 -4.26 10.40 13.07
CA LEU A 49 -4.66 9.91 14.40
C LEU A 49 -3.77 10.48 15.51
N LEU A 50 -2.44 10.47 15.34
CA LEU A 50 -1.52 11.07 16.33
C LEU A 50 -1.79 12.57 16.55
N ILE A 51 -2.06 13.30 15.46
CA ILE A 51 -2.42 14.72 15.54
C ILE A 51 -3.74 14.87 16.30
N LEU A 52 -4.77 14.11 15.93
CA LEU A 52 -6.08 14.19 16.56
C LEU A 52 -6.01 13.88 18.06
N GLU A 53 -5.24 12.86 18.46
CA GLU A 53 -4.97 12.50 19.85
C GLU A 53 -4.32 13.66 20.62
N LEU A 54 -3.31 14.31 20.03
CA LEU A 54 -2.64 15.46 20.65
C LEU A 54 -3.58 16.66 20.88
N PHE A 55 -4.48 16.93 19.93
CA PHE A 55 -5.44 18.04 20.02
C PHE A 55 -6.62 17.73 20.94
N THR A 56 -7.15 16.51 20.86
CA THR A 56 -8.37 16.10 21.59
C THR A 56 -8.04 15.66 23.01
N ARG A 57 -6.81 15.19 23.26
CA ARG A 57 -6.37 14.54 24.52
C ARG A 57 -7.24 13.34 24.93
N GLU A 58 -7.98 12.78 23.98
CA GLU A 58 -8.80 11.60 24.17
C GLU A 58 -8.19 10.49 23.31
N ASP A 59 -7.79 9.40 23.96
CA ASP A 59 -7.17 8.28 23.28
C ASP A 59 -8.20 7.56 22.40
N PHE A 60 -7.81 7.26 21.16
CA PHE A 60 -8.63 6.45 20.26
C PHE A 60 -9.06 5.10 20.88
N PHE A 61 -8.24 4.55 21.77
CA PHE A 61 -8.54 3.32 22.52
C PHE A 61 -9.74 3.47 23.45
N THR A 62 -9.94 4.66 24.03
CA THR A 62 -11.10 4.97 24.87
C THR A 62 -12.39 4.92 24.05
N TRP A 63 -12.36 5.45 22.82
CA TRP A 63 -13.48 5.37 21.88
C TRP A 63 -13.75 3.93 21.41
N LEU A 64 -12.70 3.13 21.25
CA LEU A 64 -12.80 1.71 20.91
C LEU A 64 -13.28 0.84 22.10
N GLY A 65 -13.47 1.42 23.28
CA GLY A 65 -13.96 0.74 24.49
C GLY A 65 -12.89 -0.08 25.22
N LEU A 66 -11.63 0.04 24.83
CA LEU A 66 -10.49 -0.59 25.48
C LEU A 66 -9.98 0.40 26.54
N ARG A 67 -10.41 0.20 27.79
CA ARG A 67 -9.90 0.92 28.96
C ARG A 67 -9.23 -0.05 29.92
#